data_AF-A0A2U1JAR4-F1
#
_entry.id   AF-A0A2U1JAR4-F1
#
_cell.length_a   1.000
_cell.length_b   1.000
_cell.length_c   1.000
_cell.angle_alpha   90.00
_cell.angle_beta   90.00
_cell.angle_gamma   90.00
#
_symmetry.space_group_name_H-M   'P 1'
#
loop_
_entity.id
_entity.type
_entity.pdbx_description
1 polymer ?
#
loop_
_entity_poly.entity_id
_entity_poly.type
_entity_poly.pdbx_seq_one_letter_code
_entity_poly.pdbx_strand_id
1 'polypeptide(L)'
;MSQTLIQVSMEQVVHAEKMLVSKDSEINDLRNHLIQAEIQFNSASHEHQELLKDRDAYKSMFNNSDKKSAELATLVNQLNQTLLERDLKYSKNKIEAYERTSNLQSSSEARTAPNFNTGGDSIKSISKIPTFEGKSIAFNRWINGVTEIFDNYPLLKDFQKRALVVESLKGSARDWYDAKPDDNVTSWDSFKSALMSQYGGMHSTDHALERIDALRLTPRSEFKSFIQQIRPAIKAIALNNHSLAIALLRKQIDPEIKKY
;
A
#
# COMPACT_ATOMS: atom_id res chain seq x y z
N MET A 1 15.11 73.76 -75.90
CA MET A 1 14.74 72.80 -74.84
C MET A 1 14.92 73.51 -73.51
N SER A 2 13.86 74.01 -72.88
CA SER A 2 13.97 74.71 -71.59
C SER A 2 14.03 73.69 -70.47
N GLN A 3 15.14 73.67 -69.74
CA GLN A 3 15.28 72.96 -68.48
C GLN A 3 14.39 73.63 -67.43
N THR A 4 13.33 72.93 -67.01
CA THR A 4 12.51 73.34 -65.87
C THR A 4 13.34 73.15 -64.60
N LEU A 5 13.82 74.25 -64.03
CA LEU A 5 14.54 74.25 -62.76
C LEU A 5 13.52 74.01 -61.63
N ILE A 6 13.57 72.84 -61.01
CA ILE A 6 12.72 72.51 -59.86
C ILE A 6 13.23 73.32 -58.66
N GLN A 7 12.43 74.25 -58.18
CA GLN A 7 12.75 75.07 -57.00
C GLN A 7 12.10 74.43 -55.78
N VAL A 8 12.91 73.79 -54.93
CA VAL A 8 12.47 73.15 -53.68
C VAL A 8 12.58 74.15 -52.53
N SER A 9 11.52 74.30 -51.72
CA SER A 9 11.56 75.21 -50.57
C SER A 9 12.26 74.57 -49.37
N MET A 10 12.89 75.39 -48.52
CA MET A 10 13.52 74.92 -47.28
C MET A 10 12.52 74.20 -46.36
N GLU A 11 11.26 74.62 -46.35
CA GLU A 11 10.19 73.99 -45.57
C GLU A 11 9.88 72.56 -46.05
N GLN A 12 9.94 72.31 -47.37
CA GLN A 12 9.76 70.97 -47.92
C GLN A 12 10.90 70.02 -47.51
N VAL A 13 12.12 70.53 -47.45
CA VAL A 13 13.31 69.76 -46.98
C VAL A 13 13.14 69.41 -45.50
N VAL A 14 12.84 70.38 -44.64
CA VAL A 14 12.66 70.16 -43.19
C VAL A 14 11.50 69.21 -42.90
N HIS A 15 10.40 69.29 -43.66
CA HIS A 15 9.29 68.34 -43.54
C HIS A 15 9.72 66.91 -43.93
N ALA A 16 10.45 66.76 -45.04
CA ALA A 16 10.95 65.45 -45.48
C ALA A 16 11.94 64.84 -44.46
N GLU A 17 12.82 65.64 -43.88
CA GLU A 17 13.74 65.19 -42.82
C GLU A 17 13.00 64.70 -41.57
N LYS A 18 11.99 65.45 -41.11
CA LYS A 18 11.15 65.00 -39.98
C LYS A 18 10.41 63.70 -40.29
N MET A 19 9.90 63.56 -41.51
CA MET A 19 9.26 62.32 -41.95
C MET A 19 10.23 61.15 -41.97
N LEU A 20 11.46 61.37 -42.47
CA LEU A 20 12.51 60.36 -42.54
C LEU A 20 12.84 59.85 -41.14
N VAL A 21 13.10 60.75 -40.19
CA VAL A 21 13.39 60.40 -38.78
C VAL A 21 12.22 59.63 -38.15
N SER A 22 10.98 60.05 -38.42
CA SER A 22 9.80 59.33 -37.92
C SER A 22 9.71 57.92 -38.50
N LYS A 23 10.01 57.74 -39.79
CA LYS A 23 9.96 56.44 -40.46
C LYS A 23 11.11 55.53 -40.02
N ASP A 24 12.30 56.08 -39.79
CA ASP A 24 13.44 55.32 -39.25
C ASP A 24 13.15 54.81 -37.84
N SER A 25 12.47 55.60 -37.00
CA SER A 25 12.01 55.15 -35.69
C SER A 25 11.01 54.00 -35.82
N GLU A 26 9.99 54.14 -36.66
CA GLU A 26 8.97 53.12 -36.89
C GLU A 26 9.59 51.80 -37.41
N ILE A 27 10.56 51.88 -38.33
CA ILE A 27 11.29 50.73 -38.84
C ILE A 27 12.06 50.02 -37.73
N ASN A 28 12.71 50.76 -36.83
CA ASN A 28 13.44 50.17 -35.71
C ASN A 28 12.50 49.51 -34.70
N ASP A 29 11.36 50.12 -34.41
CA ASP A 29 10.34 49.53 -33.53
C ASP A 29 9.77 48.23 -34.11
N LEU A 30 9.47 48.20 -35.42
CA LEU A 30 9.01 47.00 -36.12
C LEU A 30 10.08 45.89 -36.11
N ARG A 31 11.36 46.23 -36.30
CA ARG A 31 12.46 45.26 -36.20
C ARG A 31 12.56 44.66 -34.82
N ASN A 32 12.44 45.46 -33.77
CA ASN A 32 12.46 44.98 -32.39
C ASN A 32 11.28 44.04 -32.11
N HIS A 33 10.07 44.40 -32.56
CA HIS A 33 8.91 43.51 -32.44
C HIS A 33 9.10 42.19 -33.18
N LEU A 34 9.68 42.21 -34.39
CA LEU A 34 9.93 41.00 -35.16
C LEU A 34 10.89 40.05 -34.43
N ILE A 35 11.99 40.59 -33.87
CA ILE A 35 12.95 39.81 -33.08
C ILE A 35 12.28 39.17 -31.88
N GLN A 36 11.45 39.93 -31.15
CA GLN A 36 10.74 39.40 -29.98
C GLN A 36 9.72 38.31 -30.37
N ALA A 37 8.98 38.51 -31.46
CA ALA A 37 8.04 37.52 -31.97
C ALA A 37 8.76 36.23 -32.39
N GLU A 38 9.93 36.32 -33.01
CA GLU A 38 10.73 35.16 -33.41
C GLU A 38 11.26 34.39 -32.19
N ILE A 39 11.73 35.08 -31.14
CA ILE A 39 12.15 34.44 -29.89
C ILE A 39 10.97 33.69 -29.25
N GLN A 40 9.79 34.32 -29.17
CA GLN A 40 8.60 33.69 -28.60
C GLN A 40 8.15 32.47 -29.41
N PHE A 41 8.16 32.59 -30.75
CA PHE A 41 7.81 31.49 -31.64
C PHE A 41 8.75 30.30 -31.46
N ASN A 42 10.07 30.55 -31.38
CA ASN A 42 11.05 29.50 -31.19
C ASN A 42 10.89 28.81 -29.82
N SER A 43 10.59 29.57 -28.75
CA SER A 43 10.30 28.99 -27.43
C SER A 43 9.05 28.11 -27.48
N ALA A 44 7.95 28.61 -28.05
CA ALA A 44 6.71 27.86 -28.16
C ALA A 44 6.84 26.61 -29.05
N SER A 45 7.62 26.70 -30.12
CA SER A 45 7.92 25.56 -30.99
C SER A 45 8.70 24.47 -30.25
N HIS A 46 9.68 24.85 -29.45
CA HIS A 46 10.44 23.92 -28.62
C HIS A 46 9.56 23.24 -27.57
N GLU A 47 8.76 24.01 -26.84
CA GLU A 47 7.80 23.48 -25.86
C GLU A 47 6.79 22.51 -26.51
N HIS A 48 6.29 22.86 -27.70
CA HIS A 48 5.39 21.97 -28.45
C HIS A 48 6.07 20.64 -28.80
N GLN A 49 7.34 20.68 -29.20
CA GLN A 49 8.09 19.48 -29.53
C GLN A 49 8.33 18.57 -28.31
N GLU A 50 8.62 19.15 -27.13
CA GLU A 50 8.73 18.39 -25.89
C GLU A 50 7.38 17.78 -25.47
N LEU A 51 6.28 18.54 -25.57
CA LEU A 51 4.94 18.02 -25.27
C LEU A 51 4.53 16.85 -26.18
N LEU A 52 4.95 16.86 -27.46
CA LEU A 52 4.73 15.74 -28.36
C LEU A 52 5.47 14.48 -27.91
N LYS A 53 6.72 14.61 -27.45
CA LYS A 53 7.50 13.50 -26.91
C LYS A 53 6.85 12.93 -25.65
N ASP A 54 6.44 13.79 -24.73
CA ASP A 54 5.76 13.39 -23.49
C ASP A 54 4.45 12.66 -23.77
N ARG A 55 3.63 13.20 -24.68
CA ARG A 55 2.39 12.57 -25.11
C ARG A 55 2.63 11.15 -25.64
N ASP A 56 3.65 10.97 -26.49
CA ASP A 56 3.95 9.68 -27.08
C ASP A 56 4.48 8.68 -26.03
N ALA A 57 5.26 9.16 -25.04
CA ALA A 57 5.69 8.38 -23.89
C ALA A 57 4.50 7.92 -23.02
N TYR A 58 3.59 8.84 -22.66
CA TYR A 58 2.39 8.50 -21.90
C TYR A 58 1.49 7.51 -22.64
N LYS A 59 1.32 7.69 -23.96
CA LYS A 59 0.55 6.76 -24.80
C LYS A 59 1.16 5.36 -24.80
N SER A 60 2.49 5.26 -24.84
CA SER A 60 3.20 3.97 -24.74
C SER A 60 3.01 3.31 -23.39
N MET A 61 3.14 4.07 -22.29
CA MET A 61 2.93 3.56 -20.92
C MET A 61 1.49 3.07 -20.70
N PHE A 62 0.51 3.85 -21.15
CA PHE A 62 -0.91 3.49 -21.05
C PHE A 62 -1.20 2.17 -21.77
N ASN A 63 -0.79 2.06 -23.04
CA ASN A 63 -0.97 0.83 -23.81
C ASN A 63 -0.30 -0.40 -23.16
N ASN A 64 0.86 -0.23 -22.53
CA ASN A 64 1.54 -1.31 -21.82
C ASN A 64 0.78 -1.70 -20.54
N SER A 65 0.27 -0.72 -19.79
CA SER A 65 -0.55 -0.96 -18.61
C SER A 65 -1.84 -1.71 -18.95
N ASP A 66 -2.52 -1.32 -20.03
CA ASP A 66 -3.73 -1.99 -20.51
C ASP A 66 -3.47 -3.45 -20.89
N LYS A 67 -2.36 -3.71 -21.59
CA LYS A 67 -1.95 -5.10 -21.91
C LYS A 67 -1.72 -5.93 -20.66
N LYS A 68 -0.97 -5.40 -19.68
CA LYS A 68 -0.74 -6.09 -18.39
C LYS A 68 -2.05 -6.32 -17.62
N SER A 69 -2.97 -5.37 -17.65
CA SER A 69 -4.28 -5.50 -17.03
C SER A 69 -5.10 -6.63 -17.68
N ALA A 70 -5.11 -6.69 -19.03
CA ALA A 70 -5.77 -7.76 -19.76
C ALA A 70 -5.14 -9.14 -19.44
N GLU A 71 -3.81 -9.23 -19.41
CA GLU A 71 -3.10 -10.46 -19.02
C GLU A 71 -3.48 -10.90 -17.59
N LEU A 72 -3.49 -9.97 -16.64
CA LEU A 72 -3.88 -10.27 -15.25
C LEU A 72 -5.32 -10.77 -15.17
N ALA A 73 -6.25 -10.15 -15.90
CA ALA A 73 -7.64 -10.60 -15.96
C ALA A 73 -7.76 -12.03 -16.50
N THR A 74 -6.98 -12.38 -17.53
CA THR A 74 -6.96 -13.77 -18.04
C THR A 74 -6.44 -14.76 -17.00
N LEU A 75 -5.40 -14.40 -16.25
CA LEU A 75 -4.79 -15.26 -15.23
C LEU A 75 -5.73 -15.47 -14.03
N VAL A 76 -6.42 -14.41 -13.59
CA VAL A 76 -7.46 -14.50 -12.55
C VAL A 76 -8.60 -15.44 -12.99
N ASN A 77 -9.06 -15.32 -14.24
CA ASN A 77 -10.10 -16.21 -14.76
C ASN A 77 -9.64 -17.68 -14.81
N GLN A 78 -8.41 -17.95 -15.22
CA GLN A 78 -7.83 -19.30 -15.20
C GLN A 78 -7.72 -19.87 -13.79
N LEU A 79 -7.30 -19.05 -12.82
CA LEU A 79 -7.19 -19.47 -11.43
C LEU A 79 -8.57 -19.80 -10.85
N ASN A 80 -9.58 -18.95 -11.10
CA ASN A 80 -10.95 -19.18 -10.65
C ASN A 80 -11.54 -20.45 -11.25
N GLN A 81 -11.31 -20.72 -12.54
CA GLN A 81 -11.74 -21.95 -13.18
C GLN A 81 -11.09 -23.19 -12.51
N THR A 82 -9.78 -23.12 -12.26
CA THR A 82 -9.04 -24.21 -11.61
C THR A 82 -9.54 -24.46 -10.18
N LEU A 83 -9.84 -23.40 -9.44
CA LEU A 83 -10.37 -23.48 -8.07
C LEU A 83 -11.75 -24.13 -8.07
N LEU A 84 -12.63 -23.73 -8.99
CA LEU A 84 -13.97 -24.30 -9.14
C LEU A 84 -13.92 -25.81 -9.45
N GLU A 85 -13.02 -26.23 -10.34
CA GLU A 85 -12.82 -27.65 -10.66
C GLU A 85 -12.35 -28.45 -9.43
N ARG A 86 -11.46 -27.88 -8.62
CA ARG A 86 -11.00 -28.50 -7.37
C ARG A 86 -12.14 -28.65 -6.36
N ASP A 87 -12.98 -27.63 -6.21
CA ASP A 87 -14.10 -27.64 -5.27
C ASP A 87 -15.20 -28.62 -5.69
N LEU A 88 -15.47 -28.72 -7.00
CA LEU A 88 -16.34 -29.75 -7.57
C LEU A 88 -15.80 -31.16 -7.28
N LYS A 89 -14.51 -31.38 -7.49
CA LYS A 89 -13.86 -32.67 -7.19
C LYS A 89 -13.92 -33.00 -5.70
N TYR A 90 -13.70 -32.03 -4.83
CA TYR A 90 -13.81 -32.22 -3.38
C TYR A 90 -15.24 -32.57 -2.96
N SER A 91 -16.23 -31.87 -3.48
CA SER A 91 -17.64 -32.15 -3.22
C SER A 91 -18.04 -33.55 -3.69
N LYS A 92 -17.58 -33.96 -4.88
CA LYS A 92 -17.82 -35.32 -5.38
C LYS A 92 -17.20 -36.39 -4.47
N ASN A 93 -15.94 -36.22 -4.08
CA ASN A 93 -15.27 -37.15 -3.17
C ASN A 93 -15.97 -37.23 -1.80
N LYS A 94 -16.51 -36.10 -1.31
CA LYS A 94 -17.26 -36.04 -0.06
C LYS A 94 -18.57 -36.82 -0.15
N ILE A 95 -19.32 -36.70 -1.26
CA ILE A 95 -20.53 -37.50 -1.52
C ILE A 95 -20.19 -38.99 -1.56
N GLU A 96 -19.17 -39.38 -2.34
CA GLU A 96 -18.74 -40.80 -2.42
C GLU A 96 -18.32 -41.36 -1.04
N ALA A 97 -17.69 -40.56 -0.20
CA ALA A 97 -17.34 -40.96 1.15
C ALA A 97 -18.58 -41.21 2.01
N TYR A 98 -19.58 -40.32 1.94
CA TYR A 98 -20.85 -40.51 2.65
C TYR A 98 -21.61 -41.75 2.17
N GLU A 99 -21.68 -41.98 0.86
CA GLU A 99 -22.30 -43.18 0.29
C GLU A 99 -21.60 -44.46 0.76
N ARG A 100 -20.26 -44.49 0.77
CA ARG A 100 -19.50 -45.63 1.33
C ARG A 100 -19.81 -45.85 2.80
N THR A 101 -19.87 -44.80 3.62
CA THR A 101 -20.19 -44.93 5.05
C THR A 101 -21.62 -45.40 5.30
N SER A 102 -22.60 -44.92 4.51
CA SER A 102 -23.98 -45.36 4.60
C SER A 102 -24.14 -46.84 4.21
N ASN A 103 -23.49 -47.27 3.13
CA ASN A 103 -23.49 -48.68 2.71
C ASN A 103 -22.82 -49.61 3.73
N LEU A 104 -21.78 -49.14 4.42
CA LEU A 104 -21.12 -49.89 5.50
C LEU A 104 -22.02 -49.98 6.75
N GLN A 105 -22.75 -48.91 7.10
CA GLN A 105 -23.69 -48.91 8.22
C GLN A 105 -24.88 -49.83 7.99
N SER A 106 -25.42 -49.88 6.77
CA SER A 106 -26.46 -50.85 6.37
C SER A 106 -25.97 -52.30 6.38
N SER A 107 -24.65 -52.54 6.39
CA SER A 107 -24.04 -53.86 6.48
C SER A 107 -23.59 -54.23 7.90
N SER A 108 -23.63 -53.29 8.85
CA SER A 108 -23.06 -53.42 10.20
C SER A 108 -24.07 -53.48 11.35
N GLU A 109 -25.33 -53.85 11.11
CA GLU A 109 -26.32 -54.09 12.20
C GLU A 109 -25.96 -55.29 13.12
N ALA A 110 -24.79 -55.91 12.96
CA ALA A 110 -24.26 -56.87 13.91
C ALA A 110 -22.76 -56.63 14.16
N ARG A 111 -22.42 -55.70 15.06
CA ARG A 111 -21.30 -55.85 16.03
C ARG A 111 -21.22 -54.64 16.96
N THR A 112 -21.24 -54.96 18.25
CA THR A 112 -21.13 -54.10 19.42
C THR A 112 -19.87 -53.23 19.41
N ALA A 113 -20.05 -51.98 19.84
CA ALA A 113 -19.00 -50.96 19.94
C ALA A 113 -18.00 -51.24 21.09
N PRO A 114 -16.69 -51.00 20.89
CA PRO A 114 -15.78 -50.75 21.99
C PRO A 114 -15.66 -49.24 22.23
N ASN A 115 -15.78 -48.90 23.52
CA ASN A 115 -15.64 -47.56 24.09
C ASN A 115 -14.25 -46.98 23.80
N PHE A 116 -14.16 -45.96 22.93
CA PHE A 116 -12.95 -45.17 22.71
C PHE A 116 -12.94 -43.98 23.68
N ASN A 117 -12.19 -44.10 24.78
CA ASN A 117 -11.81 -42.96 25.61
C ASN A 117 -10.89 -42.04 24.79
N THR A 118 -11.42 -40.90 24.34
CA THR A 118 -10.68 -39.86 23.62
C THR A 118 -10.03 -38.86 24.59
N GLY A 119 -8.71 -38.94 24.76
CA GLY A 119 -7.74 -37.83 24.66
C GLY A 119 -7.99 -36.46 25.34
N GLY A 120 -8.82 -36.35 26.37
CA GLY A 120 -9.14 -35.07 27.02
C GLY A 120 -8.09 -34.54 28.00
N ASP A 121 -7.14 -35.36 28.45
CA ASP A 121 -6.21 -34.97 29.53
C ASP A 121 -4.87 -34.38 29.07
N SER A 122 -4.49 -34.53 27.79
CA SER A 122 -3.22 -33.99 27.28
C SER A 122 -3.22 -32.47 27.05
N ILE A 123 -4.40 -31.82 27.01
CA ILE A 123 -4.53 -30.38 26.73
C ILE A 123 -4.41 -29.54 28.01
N LYS A 124 -4.69 -30.12 29.19
CA LYS A 124 -4.73 -29.41 30.47
C LYS A 124 -3.35 -29.04 31.04
N SER A 125 -2.26 -29.56 30.47
CA SER A 125 -0.88 -29.38 30.97
C SER A 125 -0.03 -28.40 30.15
N ILE A 126 -0.59 -27.78 29.10
CA ILE A 126 0.11 -26.79 28.27
C ILE A 126 0.01 -25.43 28.96
N SER A 127 1.13 -24.70 29.01
CA SER A 127 1.13 -23.31 29.51
C SER A 127 0.08 -22.48 28.78
N LYS A 128 -0.80 -21.83 29.54
CA LYS A 128 -1.90 -21.03 29.02
C LYS A 128 -1.37 -19.93 28.09
N ILE A 129 -1.90 -19.85 26.88
CA ILE A 129 -1.55 -18.81 25.92
C ILE A 129 -2.07 -17.45 26.45
N PRO A 130 -1.22 -16.41 26.53
CA PRO A 130 -1.66 -15.08 26.93
C PRO A 130 -2.75 -14.54 26.00
N THR A 131 -3.71 -13.78 26.53
CA THR A 131 -4.80 -13.21 25.74
C THR A 131 -4.30 -12.16 24.74
N PHE A 132 -4.89 -12.10 23.55
CA PHE A 132 -4.64 -11.05 22.55
C PHE A 132 -5.93 -10.36 22.11
N GLU A 133 -5.98 -9.04 22.28
CA GLU A 133 -7.15 -8.20 22.00
C GLU A 133 -7.10 -7.48 20.65
N GLY A 134 -6.08 -7.74 19.80
CA GLY A 134 -5.93 -7.07 18.50
C GLY A 134 -4.99 -5.86 18.49
N LYS A 135 -4.25 -5.60 19.58
CA LYS A 135 -3.30 -4.47 19.68
C LYS A 135 -1.98 -4.80 18.95
N SER A 136 -1.77 -4.24 17.76
CA SER A 136 -0.60 -4.48 16.90
C SER A 136 0.75 -4.21 17.60
N ILE A 137 0.77 -3.32 18.59
CA ILE A 137 1.95 -3.01 19.42
C ILE A 137 2.46 -4.24 20.19
N ALA A 138 1.54 -5.00 20.78
CA ALA A 138 1.88 -6.17 21.58
C ALA A 138 1.99 -7.44 20.73
N PHE A 139 1.53 -7.38 19.48
CA PHE A 139 1.39 -8.55 18.61
C PHE A 139 2.72 -9.28 18.38
N ASN A 140 3.81 -8.58 18.04
CA ASN A 140 5.12 -9.22 17.82
C ASN A 140 5.64 -9.96 19.07
N ARG A 141 5.47 -9.35 20.26
CA ARG A 141 5.85 -10.00 21.52
C ARG A 141 4.96 -11.21 21.80
N TRP A 142 3.67 -11.06 21.55
CA TRP A 142 2.68 -12.11 21.78
C TRP A 142 2.89 -13.31 20.85
N ILE A 143 2.99 -13.10 19.53
CA ILE A 143 3.13 -14.19 18.55
C ILE A 143 4.45 -14.96 18.72
N ASN A 144 5.52 -14.28 19.13
CA ASN A 144 6.78 -14.92 19.48
C ASN A 144 6.64 -15.80 20.72
N GLY A 145 5.98 -15.32 21.77
CA GLY A 145 5.70 -16.12 22.96
C GLY A 145 4.80 -17.33 22.67
N VAL A 146 3.80 -17.19 21.80
CA VAL A 146 2.97 -18.32 21.33
C VAL A 146 3.80 -19.34 20.56
N THR A 147 4.70 -18.89 19.68
CA THR A 147 5.59 -19.77 18.92
C THR A 147 6.51 -20.54 19.84
N GLU A 148 7.12 -19.87 20.82
CA GLU A 148 7.98 -20.48 21.82
C GLU A 148 7.26 -21.54 22.66
N ILE A 149 5.99 -21.30 23.03
CA ILE A 149 5.17 -22.33 23.68
C ILE A 149 5.04 -23.54 22.74
N PHE A 150 4.69 -23.36 21.47
CA PHE A 150 4.52 -24.49 20.56
C PHE A 150 5.81 -25.25 20.23
N ASP A 151 6.95 -24.57 20.21
CA ASP A 151 8.26 -25.21 20.02
C ASP A 151 8.60 -26.13 21.20
N ASN A 152 8.14 -25.79 22.42
CA ASN A 152 8.28 -26.63 23.61
C ASN A 152 7.30 -27.83 23.65
N TYR A 153 6.31 -27.87 22.74
CA TYR A 153 5.33 -28.95 22.65
C TYR A 153 5.20 -29.46 21.19
N PRO A 154 6.22 -30.15 20.66
CA PRO A 154 6.26 -30.57 19.25
C PRO A 154 5.19 -31.62 18.89
N LEU A 155 4.61 -32.30 19.89
CA LEU A 155 3.54 -33.29 19.70
C LEU A 155 2.18 -32.65 19.38
N LEU A 156 2.05 -31.33 19.50
CA LEU A 156 0.81 -30.62 19.19
C LEU A 156 0.53 -30.64 17.69
N LYS A 157 -0.65 -31.16 17.33
CA LYS A 157 -1.15 -31.08 15.97
C LYS A 157 -1.60 -29.66 15.66
N ASP A 158 -1.54 -29.27 14.39
CA ASP A 158 -1.91 -27.92 13.95
C ASP A 158 -3.33 -27.51 14.35
N PHE A 159 -4.29 -28.45 14.34
CA PHE A 159 -5.63 -28.19 14.84
C PHE A 159 -5.65 -27.76 16.31
N GLN A 160 -4.86 -28.41 17.17
CA GLN A 160 -4.77 -28.08 18.59
C GLN A 160 -4.08 -26.74 18.81
N LYS A 161 -2.99 -26.46 18.07
CA LYS A 161 -2.30 -25.17 18.10
C LYS A 161 -3.26 -24.03 17.74
N ARG A 162 -4.04 -24.20 16.67
CA ARG A 162 -5.05 -23.21 16.26
C ARG A 162 -6.14 -23.02 17.32
N ALA A 163 -6.70 -24.09 17.86
CA ALA A 163 -7.76 -24.01 18.86
C ALA A 163 -7.30 -23.20 20.09
N LEU A 164 -6.09 -23.44 20.58
CA LEU A 164 -5.51 -22.70 21.71
C LEU A 164 -5.33 -21.21 21.40
N VAL A 165 -4.86 -20.89 20.19
CA VAL A 165 -4.71 -19.48 19.79
C VAL A 165 -6.07 -18.81 19.65
N VAL A 166 -7.04 -19.45 19.01
CA VAL A 166 -8.40 -18.93 18.83
C VAL A 166 -9.09 -18.67 20.18
N GLU A 167 -8.88 -19.53 21.17
CA GLU A 167 -9.39 -19.33 22.54
C GLU A 167 -8.77 -18.09 23.23
N SER A 168 -7.50 -17.81 22.93
CA SER A 168 -6.78 -16.65 23.45
C SER A 168 -7.11 -15.32 22.75
N LEU A 169 -7.80 -15.34 21.60
CA LEU A 169 -8.23 -14.12 20.91
C LEU A 169 -9.47 -13.50 21.60
N LYS A 170 -9.46 -12.17 21.76
CA LYS A 170 -10.56 -11.37 22.30
C LYS A 170 -10.73 -10.07 21.52
N GLY A 171 -11.84 -9.38 21.71
CA GLY A 171 -12.11 -8.07 21.12
C GLY A 171 -11.94 -8.07 19.59
N SER A 172 -11.26 -7.04 19.06
CA SER A 172 -11.09 -6.88 17.60
C SER A 172 -10.32 -8.02 16.93
N ALA A 173 -9.47 -8.75 17.66
CA ALA A 173 -8.83 -9.96 17.16
C ALA A 173 -9.79 -11.13 16.97
N ARG A 174 -10.78 -11.24 17.86
CA ARG A 174 -11.83 -12.25 17.75
C ARG A 174 -12.82 -11.88 16.65
N ASP A 175 -13.22 -10.62 16.58
CA ASP A 175 -14.13 -10.12 15.55
C ASP A 175 -13.54 -10.29 14.14
N TRP A 176 -12.24 -10.04 13.96
CA TRP A 176 -11.52 -10.31 12.71
C TRP A 176 -11.54 -11.79 12.32
N TYR A 177 -11.36 -12.69 13.29
CA TYR A 177 -11.38 -14.12 13.04
C TYR A 177 -12.79 -14.58 12.62
N ASP A 178 -13.83 -14.12 13.32
CA ASP A 178 -15.22 -14.50 13.06
C ASP A 178 -15.77 -13.88 11.75
N ALA A 179 -15.24 -12.73 11.32
CA ALA A 179 -15.62 -12.06 10.07
C ALA A 179 -14.95 -12.65 8.82
N LYS A 180 -13.94 -13.52 8.97
CA LYS A 180 -13.28 -14.16 7.84
C LYS A 180 -14.08 -15.39 7.39
N PRO A 181 -14.41 -15.54 6.10
CA PRO A 181 -14.84 -16.83 5.58
C PRO A 181 -13.72 -17.84 5.87
N ASP A 182 -14.08 -19.09 6.21
CA ASP A 182 -13.18 -20.20 6.58
C ASP A 182 -12.14 -20.51 5.47
N ASP A 183 -11.19 -19.60 5.26
CA ASP A 183 -10.12 -19.67 4.28
C ASP A 183 -9.08 -20.66 4.81
N ASN A 184 -9.35 -21.96 4.67
CA ASN A 184 -8.39 -23.06 4.61
C ASN A 184 -7.09 -22.91 5.42
N VAL A 185 -7.17 -22.43 6.66
CA VAL A 185 -6.03 -22.35 7.56
C VAL A 185 -5.83 -23.73 8.19
N THR A 186 -5.39 -24.68 7.36
CA THR A 186 -5.25 -26.09 7.75
C THR A 186 -4.02 -26.33 8.61
N SER A 187 -3.04 -25.41 8.59
CA SER A 187 -1.78 -25.49 9.34
C SER A 187 -1.59 -24.33 10.31
N TRP A 188 -0.76 -24.54 11.33
CA TRP A 188 -0.36 -23.44 12.24
C TRP A 188 0.38 -22.33 11.49
N ASP A 189 1.24 -22.68 10.54
CA ASP A 189 2.04 -21.69 9.81
C ASP A 189 1.21 -20.77 8.93
N SER A 190 0.17 -21.31 8.27
CA SER A 190 -0.77 -20.48 7.51
C SER A 190 -1.56 -19.56 8.44
N PHE A 191 -1.92 -20.02 9.64
CA PHE A 191 -2.62 -19.19 10.63
C PHE A 191 -1.76 -18.05 11.14
N LYS A 192 -0.52 -18.39 11.49
CA LYS A 192 0.50 -17.44 11.93
C LYS A 192 0.75 -16.39 10.85
N SER A 193 0.88 -16.78 9.57
CA SER A 193 1.04 -15.84 8.46
C SER A 193 -0.17 -14.92 8.29
N ALA A 194 -1.40 -15.43 8.42
CA ALA A 194 -2.61 -14.62 8.36
C ALA A 194 -2.67 -13.57 9.50
N LEU A 195 -2.32 -13.99 10.73
CA LEU A 195 -2.22 -13.10 11.88
C LEU A 195 -1.10 -12.07 11.70
N MET A 196 0.06 -12.47 11.16
CA MET A 196 1.18 -11.58 10.85
C MET A 196 0.84 -10.57 9.77
N SER A 197 0.05 -10.95 8.76
CA SER A 197 -0.43 -10.01 7.74
C SER A 197 -1.39 -8.97 8.33
N GLN A 198 -2.27 -9.39 9.25
CA GLN A 198 -3.28 -8.53 9.84
C GLN A 198 -2.70 -7.59 10.92
N TYR A 199 -1.89 -8.14 11.84
CA TYR A 199 -1.44 -7.44 13.05
C TYR A 199 0.09 -7.25 13.11
N GLY A 200 0.85 -7.96 12.27
CA GLY A 200 2.31 -7.83 12.15
C GLY A 200 2.74 -6.78 11.12
N GLY A 201 1.82 -6.36 10.25
CA GLY A 201 2.04 -5.32 9.27
C GLY A 201 2.01 -3.93 9.88
N MET A 202 3.09 -3.17 9.69
CA MET A 202 3.16 -1.74 9.98
C MET A 202 2.72 -0.88 8.78
N HIS A 203 1.92 -1.45 7.88
CA HIS A 203 1.67 -0.93 6.54
C HIS A 203 0.32 -0.21 6.40
N SER A 204 -0.59 -0.36 7.36
CA SER A 204 -1.79 0.48 7.40
C SER A 204 -1.43 1.81 8.06
N THR A 205 -1.81 2.90 7.39
CA THR A 205 -1.76 4.26 7.94
C THR A 205 -2.45 4.34 9.31
N ASP A 206 -3.56 3.64 9.50
CA ASP A 206 -4.31 3.67 10.77
C ASP A 206 -3.49 3.08 11.93
N HIS A 207 -2.76 2.00 11.68
CA HIS A 207 -1.89 1.38 12.68
C HIS A 207 -0.65 2.21 12.98
N ALA A 208 -0.10 2.88 11.97
CA ALA A 208 1.02 3.79 12.18
C ALA A 208 0.58 5.02 12.99
N LEU A 209 -0.63 5.54 12.79
CA LEU A 209 -1.21 6.60 13.61
C LEU A 209 -1.45 6.16 15.06
N GLU A 210 -2.07 5.00 15.28
CA GLU A 210 -2.29 4.46 16.63
C GLU A 210 -0.98 4.30 17.40
N ARG A 211 0.08 3.82 16.75
CA ARG A 211 1.40 3.65 17.37
C ARG A 211 2.09 4.97 17.66
N ILE A 212 1.90 5.98 16.80
CA ILE A 212 2.38 7.34 17.05
C ILE A 212 1.68 7.93 18.27
N ASP A 213 0.35 7.78 18.40
CA ASP A 213 -0.38 8.35 19.54
C ASP A 213 -0.16 7.58 20.86
N ALA A 214 0.16 6.28 20.81
CA ALA A 214 0.43 5.48 22.01
C ALA A 214 1.86 5.64 22.56
N LEU A 215 2.83 6.08 21.75
CA LEU A 215 4.24 6.19 22.15
C LEU A 215 4.59 7.63 22.47
N ARG A 216 4.98 7.89 23.72
CA ARG A 216 5.43 9.20 24.19
C ARG A 216 6.82 9.11 24.82
N LEU A 217 7.72 10.01 24.44
CA LEU A 217 9.02 10.16 25.08
C LEU A 217 8.82 10.89 26.40
N THR A 218 9.01 10.18 27.50
CA THR A 218 8.94 10.75 28.86
C THR A 218 10.34 10.84 29.48
N PRO A 219 10.54 11.62 30.55
CA PRO A 219 11.84 11.71 31.24
C PRO A 219 12.36 10.37 31.78
N ARG A 220 11.48 9.37 31.94
CA ARG A 220 11.80 8.03 32.41
C ARG A 220 12.02 7.03 31.27
N SER A 221 11.76 7.42 30.03
CA SER A 221 11.86 6.55 28.86
C SER A 221 13.28 6.56 28.29
N GLU A 222 13.80 5.40 27.90
CA GLU A 222 15.06 5.33 27.17
C GLU A 222 14.89 5.85 25.73
N PHE A 223 15.63 6.91 25.39
CA PHE A 223 15.56 7.54 24.08
C PHE A 223 15.81 6.56 22.93
N LYS A 224 16.81 5.66 23.08
CA LYS A 224 17.16 4.68 22.05
C LYS A 224 16.01 3.71 21.75
N SER A 225 15.36 3.20 22.80
CA SER A 225 14.21 2.30 22.69
C SER A 225 13.00 3.03 22.08
N PHE A 226 12.74 4.27 22.51
CA PHE A 226 11.69 5.11 21.92
C PHE A 226 11.88 5.31 20.42
N ILE A 227 13.09 5.73 19.99
CA ILE A 227 13.39 5.98 18.59
C ILE A 227 13.28 4.72 17.74
N GLN A 228 13.75 3.57 18.24
CA GLN A 228 13.60 2.29 17.53
C GLN A 228 12.14 1.90 17.32
N GLN A 229 11.26 2.23 18.26
CA GLN A 229 9.84 1.86 18.18
C GLN A 229 9.00 2.84 17.36
N ILE A 230 9.30 4.15 17.42
CA ILE A 230 8.47 5.18 16.78
C ILE A 230 8.88 5.50 15.33
N ARG A 231 10.19 5.42 15.01
CA ARG A 231 10.72 5.74 13.67
C ARG A 231 10.05 4.94 12.55
N PRO A 232 9.82 3.62 12.70
CA PRO A 232 9.18 2.83 11.67
C PRO A 232 7.75 3.32 11.35
N ALA A 233 6.96 3.67 12.37
CA ALA A 233 5.60 4.20 12.20
C ALA A 233 5.58 5.60 11.55
N ILE A 234 6.48 6.49 11.95
CA ILE A 234 6.59 7.82 11.34
C ILE A 234 7.03 7.74 9.88
N LYS A 235 7.93 6.80 9.54
CA LYS A 235 8.31 6.56 8.14
C LYS A 235 7.13 6.08 7.30
N ALA A 236 6.23 5.27 7.86
CA ALA A 236 5.03 4.80 7.16
C ALA A 236 4.04 5.94 6.86
N ILE A 237 3.89 6.93 7.75
CA ILE A 237 2.99 8.09 7.54
C ILE A 237 3.63 9.18 6.69
N ALA A 238 4.87 9.55 7.02
CA ALA A 238 5.53 10.69 6.40
C ALA A 238 6.15 10.34 5.04
N LEU A 239 6.36 9.04 4.75
CA LEU A 239 7.08 8.54 3.58
C LEU A 239 8.44 9.26 3.44
N ASN A 240 8.54 10.25 2.53
CA ASN A 240 9.75 11.04 2.28
C ASN A 240 9.63 12.52 2.73
N ASN A 241 8.54 12.92 3.39
CA ASN A 241 8.35 14.28 3.89
C ASN A 241 9.01 14.47 5.26
N HIS A 242 10.24 15.00 5.26
CA HIS A 242 11.02 15.23 6.48
C HIS A 242 10.37 16.24 7.43
N SER A 243 9.71 17.27 6.91
CA SER A 243 9.03 18.29 7.75
C SER A 243 7.88 17.68 8.54
N LEU A 244 7.08 16.82 7.90
CA LEU A 244 6.00 16.09 8.55
C LEU A 244 6.54 15.08 9.58
N ALA A 245 7.61 14.35 9.23
CA ALA A 245 8.25 13.41 10.15
C ALA A 245 8.75 14.10 11.44
N ILE A 246 9.37 15.28 11.31
CA ILE A 246 9.85 16.08 12.44
C ILE A 246 8.67 16.58 13.29
N ALA A 247 7.58 17.04 12.67
CA ALA A 247 6.39 17.50 13.38
C ALA A 247 5.74 16.38 14.21
N LEU A 248 5.62 15.19 13.61
CA LEU A 248 5.08 14.00 14.29
C LEU A 248 5.96 13.56 15.46
N LEU A 249 7.29 13.54 15.31
CA LEU A 249 8.22 13.27 16.42
C LEU A 249 8.08 14.29 17.55
N ARG A 250 8.03 15.59 17.21
CA ARG A 250 7.89 16.66 18.20
C ARG A 250 6.58 16.56 18.99
N LYS A 251 5.48 16.14 18.36
CA LYS A 251 4.19 15.91 19.03
C LYS A 251 4.34 14.89 20.17
N GLN A 252 5.17 13.86 19.98
CA GLN A 252 5.33 12.75 20.92
C GLN A 252 6.40 12.96 22.01
N ILE A 253 7.04 14.13 22.05
CA ILE A 253 7.96 14.49 23.14
C ILE A 253 7.17 15.17 24.25
N ASP A 254 7.35 14.70 25.48
CA ASP A 254 6.70 15.28 26.65
C ASP A 254 7.08 16.77 26.82
N PRO A 255 6.12 17.67 27.12
CA PRO A 255 6.39 19.07 27.41
C PRO A 255 7.48 19.31 28.45
N GLU A 256 7.65 18.42 29.43
CA GLU A 256 8.72 18.55 30.44
C GLU A 256 10.12 18.46 29.83
N ILE A 257 10.29 17.65 28.77
CA ILE A 257 11.56 17.54 28.03
C ILE A 257 11.76 18.76 27.12
N LYS A 258 10.68 19.34 26.58
CA LYS A 258 10.73 20.51 25.68
C LYS A 258 11.11 21.81 26.38
N LYS A 259 11.10 21.85 27.71
CA LYS A 259 11.42 23.04 28.50
C LYS A 259 12.93 23.31 28.63
N TYR A 260 13.76 22.33 28.27
CA TYR A 260 15.21 22.41 28.23
C TYR A 260 15.71 22.46 26.79
#